data_AF-A0A674F379-F1
#
_entry.id   AF-A0A674F379-F1
#
_cell.length_a   1.000
_cell.length_b   1.000
_cell.length_c   1.000
_cell.angle_alpha   90.00
_cell.angle_beta   90.00
_cell.angle_gamma   90.00
#
_symmetry.space_group_name_H-M   'P 1'
#
loop_
_entity.id
_entity.type
_entity.pdbx_description
1 polymer ?
#
loop_
_entity_poly.entity_id
_entity_poly.type
_entity_poly.pdbx_seq_one_letter_code
_entity_poly.pdbx_strand_id
1 'polypeptide(L)'
;HTIVEPPSFVEIPQAKEALPGANVTFSATVHGSDPIPNVKWMKGKWRQITHGGRITIEQKGPDAKLEITEITKSDSGQYRCVATNKAGEIECSTDLNVDERKDIGGVDGDFRAKLKKYREKEAESGKLVR
;
A
#
# COMPACT_ATOMS: atom_id res chain seq x y z
N HIS A 1 -38.59 2.16 -5.31
CA HIS A 1 -37.51 1.75 -4.39
C HIS A 1 -36.24 1.70 -5.21
N THR A 2 -35.29 2.59 -4.95
CA THR A 2 -33.96 2.49 -5.56
C THR A 2 -33.22 1.37 -4.85
N ILE A 3 -32.76 0.36 -5.58
CA ILE A 3 -31.92 -0.71 -5.03
C ILE A 3 -30.58 -0.06 -4.70
N VAL A 4 -30.14 -0.17 -3.44
CA VAL A 4 -28.82 0.30 -3.02
C VAL A 4 -27.87 -0.88 -3.01
N GLU A 5 -26.90 -0.88 -3.92
CA GLU A 5 -25.84 -1.87 -3.97
C GLU A 5 -24.80 -1.61 -2.88
N PRO A 6 -24.28 -2.67 -2.23
CA PRO A 6 -23.21 -2.54 -1.26
C PRO A 6 -21.97 -1.94 -1.93
N PRO A 7 -21.16 -1.18 -1.19
CA PRO A 7 -19.93 -0.66 -1.75
C PRO A 7 -19.00 -1.81 -2.15
N SER A 8 -18.22 -1.62 -3.22
CA SER A 8 -17.14 -2.53 -3.65
C SER A 8 -15.90 -1.73 -4.09
N PHE A 9 -14.71 -2.26 -3.84
CA PHE A 9 -13.48 -1.65 -4.36
C PHE A 9 -13.25 -2.13 -5.80
N VAL A 10 -13.09 -1.19 -6.72
CA VAL A 10 -12.62 -1.45 -8.09
C VAL A 10 -11.13 -1.24 -8.20
N GLU A 11 -10.61 -0.20 -7.54
CA GLU A 11 -9.17 -0.01 -7.37
C GLU A 11 -8.87 0.14 -5.88
N ILE A 12 -7.90 -0.64 -5.41
CA ILE A 12 -7.39 -0.57 -4.04
C ILE A 12 -6.04 0.15 -4.02
N PRO A 13 -5.74 0.90 -2.95
CA PRO A 13 -4.46 1.57 -2.82
C PRO A 13 -3.34 0.52 -2.72
N GLN A 14 -2.28 0.73 -3.49
CA GLN A 14 -1.12 -0.16 -3.52
C GLN A 14 -0.09 0.22 -2.46
N ALA A 15 0.72 -0.75 -2.04
CA ALA A 15 1.83 -0.52 -1.11
C ALA A 15 2.88 0.36 -1.77
N LYS A 16 3.50 1.25 -0.99
CA LYS A 16 4.46 2.22 -1.51
C LYS A 16 5.70 2.29 -0.65
N GLU A 17 6.83 2.48 -1.32
CA GLU A 17 8.12 2.74 -0.70
C GLU A 17 8.64 4.08 -1.20
N ALA A 18 9.08 4.93 -0.29
CA ALA A 18 9.52 6.28 -0.64
C ALA A 18 10.61 6.79 0.32
N LEU A 19 11.39 7.75 -0.16
CA LEU A 19 12.41 8.41 0.66
C LEU A 19 11.78 9.52 1.51
N PRO A 20 12.34 9.83 2.69
CA PRO A 20 11.94 11.02 3.44
C PRO A 20 12.02 12.30 2.58
N GLY A 21 11.04 13.19 2.74
CA GLY A 21 10.88 14.42 1.95
C GLY A 21 10.14 14.23 0.62
N ALA A 22 9.86 13.00 0.20
CA ALA A 22 9.06 12.73 -0.99
C ALA A 22 7.55 12.96 -0.75
N ASN A 23 6.78 13.01 -1.82
CA ASN A 23 5.32 13.08 -1.78
C ASN A 23 4.73 11.73 -2.18
N VAL A 24 3.73 11.25 -1.44
CA VAL A 24 3.09 9.96 -1.69
C VAL A 24 1.60 10.16 -1.87
N THR A 25 1.05 9.46 -2.86
CA THR A 25 -0.38 9.48 -3.16
C THR A 25 -0.95 8.07 -3.09
N PHE A 26 -2.01 7.85 -2.32
CA PHE A 26 -2.84 6.66 -2.39
C PHE A 26 -4.11 6.97 -3.17
N SER A 27 -4.50 6.05 -4.04
CA SER A 27 -5.71 6.14 -4.85
C SER A 27 -6.59 4.93 -4.56
N ALA A 28 -7.89 5.13 -4.52
CA ALA A 28 -8.88 4.06 -4.41
C ALA A 28 -10.11 4.44 -5.23
N THR A 29 -10.66 3.48 -5.96
CA THR A 29 -11.90 3.67 -6.72
C THR A 29 -12.96 2.74 -6.16
N VAL A 30 -14.09 3.31 -5.75
CA VAL A 30 -15.19 2.59 -5.11
C VAL A 30 -16.44 2.62 -5.97
N HIS A 31 -17.07 1.47 -6.15
CA HIS A 31 -18.36 1.33 -6.78
C HIS A 31 -19.46 1.17 -5.72
N GLY A 32 -20.67 1.59 -6.08
CA GLY A 32 -21.87 1.51 -5.25
C GLY A 32 -22.98 2.34 -5.88
N SER A 33 -24.24 2.05 -5.51
CA SER A 33 -25.37 2.81 -6.05
C SER A 33 -25.44 4.23 -5.52
N ASP A 34 -26.06 5.12 -6.29
CA ASP A 34 -26.23 6.53 -5.96
C ASP A 34 -27.00 6.73 -4.63
N PRO A 35 -26.45 7.48 -3.66
CA PRO A 35 -25.23 8.27 -3.74
C PRO A 35 -23.95 7.44 -3.59
N ILE A 36 -22.89 7.88 -4.27
CA ILE A 36 -21.57 7.25 -4.26
C ILE A 36 -21.06 7.07 -2.81
N PRO A 37 -20.44 5.93 -2.46
CA PRO A 37 -19.95 5.68 -1.12
C PRO A 37 -18.97 6.76 -0.64
N ASN A 38 -19.12 7.19 0.62
CA ASN A 38 -18.19 8.14 1.22
C ASN A 38 -16.90 7.40 1.62
N VAL A 39 -15.74 7.92 1.18
CA VAL A 39 -14.44 7.31 1.49
C VAL A 39 -13.74 8.05 2.63
N LYS A 40 -13.19 7.29 3.58
CA LYS A 40 -12.37 7.78 4.69
C LYS A 40 -11.03 7.06 4.70
N TRP A 41 -9.98 7.79 5.03
CA TRP A 41 -8.64 7.24 5.19
C TRP A 41 -8.26 7.15 6.67
N MET A 42 -7.60 6.07 7.03
CA MET A 42 -7.17 5.73 8.38
C MET A 42 -5.67 5.39 8.37
N LYS A 43 -4.95 5.77 9.42
CA LYS A 43 -3.58 5.32 9.69
C LYS A 43 -3.58 4.34 10.88
N GLY A 44 -3.03 3.16 10.66
CA GLY A 44 -3.05 2.07 11.63
C GLY A 44 -4.48 1.66 12.02
N LYS A 45 -4.69 1.29 13.28
CA LYS A 45 -5.97 0.73 13.76
C LYS A 45 -7.06 1.76 14.06
N TRP A 46 -6.70 2.95 14.51
CA TRP A 46 -7.68 3.86 15.15
C TRP A 46 -7.62 5.31 14.67
N ARG A 47 -6.57 5.72 13.95
CA ARG A 47 -6.34 7.14 13.65
C ARG A 47 -6.98 7.50 12.31
N GLN A 48 -8.11 8.21 12.35
CA GLN A 48 -8.66 8.80 11.14
C GLN A 48 -7.74 9.91 10.62
N ILE A 49 -7.53 9.92 9.31
CA ILE A 49 -6.77 10.95 8.61
C ILE A 49 -7.77 12.03 8.17
N THR A 50 -7.43 13.28 8.42
CA THR A 50 -8.22 14.45 8.04
C THR A 50 -7.40 15.37 7.15
N HIS A 51 -8.06 16.07 6.24
CA HIS A 51 -7.43 17.09 5.42
C HIS A 51 -6.75 18.17 6.28
N GLY A 52 -5.54 18.58 5.94
CA GLY A 52 -4.81 19.68 6.60
C GLY A 52 -3.29 19.50 6.64
N GLY A 53 -2.58 20.62 6.71
CA GLY A 53 -1.11 20.64 6.78
C GLY A 53 -0.47 19.95 5.56
N ARG A 54 0.23 18.84 5.80
CA ARG A 54 0.86 17.99 4.77
C ARG A 54 -0.08 16.99 4.10
N ILE A 55 -1.36 16.97 4.47
CA ILE A 55 -2.32 15.94 4.08
C ILE A 55 -3.44 16.56 3.25
N THR A 56 -3.62 16.03 2.05
CA THR A 56 -4.70 16.41 1.12
C THR A 56 -5.57 15.18 0.86
N ILE A 57 -6.88 15.32 1.06
CA ILE A 57 -7.86 14.26 0.78
C ILE A 57 -8.83 14.80 -0.26
N GLU A 58 -8.94 14.11 -1.38
CA GLU A 58 -9.86 14.46 -2.46
C GLU A 58 -10.77 13.27 -2.77
N GLN A 59 -12.05 13.52 -2.99
CA GLN A 59 -12.97 12.53 -3.53
C GLN A 59 -13.75 13.16 -4.69
N LYS A 60 -13.65 12.57 -5.88
CA LYS A 60 -14.35 12.99 -7.10
C LYS A 60 -15.20 11.83 -7.59
N GLY A 61 -16.45 11.80 -7.13
CA GLY A 61 -17.34 10.67 -7.39
C GLY A 61 -16.73 9.38 -6.84
N PRO A 62 -16.54 8.33 -7.67
CA PRO A 62 -16.04 7.02 -7.22
C PRO A 62 -14.54 7.06 -6.87
N ASP A 63 -13.80 8.06 -7.34
CA ASP A 63 -12.36 8.15 -7.17
C ASP A 63 -12.00 8.93 -5.90
N ALA A 64 -11.26 8.28 -5.01
CA ALA A 64 -10.75 8.84 -3.76
C ALA A 64 -9.23 8.85 -3.77
N LYS A 65 -8.65 9.96 -3.31
CA LYS A 65 -7.22 10.20 -3.29
C LYS A 65 -6.79 10.73 -1.91
N LEU A 66 -5.71 10.17 -1.39
CA LEU A 66 -5.00 10.66 -0.21
C LEU A 66 -3.58 11.02 -0.63
N GLU A 67 -3.19 12.26 -0.46
CA GLU A 67 -1.84 12.75 -0.73
C GLU A 67 -1.19 13.22 0.58
N ILE A 68 0.06 12.79 0.79
CA ILE A 68 0.89 13.16 1.92
C ILE A 68 2.18 13.75 1.36
N THR A 69 2.40 15.04 1.62
CA THR A 69 3.61 15.76 1.19
C THR A 69 4.71 15.69 2.25
N GLU A 70 5.96 15.81 1.80
CA GLU A 70 7.14 15.85 2.67
C GLU A 70 7.14 14.73 3.72
N ILE A 71 7.00 13.48 3.27
CA ILE A 71 6.87 12.32 4.16
C ILE A 71 8.10 12.16 5.06
N THR A 72 7.90 11.62 6.25
CA THR A 72 8.96 11.33 7.23
C THR A 72 8.94 9.85 7.59
N LYS A 73 9.98 9.34 8.26
CA LYS A 73 9.99 7.96 8.80
C LYS A 73 8.81 7.67 9.74
N SER A 74 8.26 8.71 10.38
CA SER A 74 7.07 8.58 11.23
C SER A 74 5.78 8.37 10.43
N ASP A 75 5.80 8.68 9.12
CA ASP A 75 4.66 8.49 8.22
C ASP A 75 4.54 7.04 7.75
N SER A 76 5.57 6.21 7.93
CA SER A 76 5.52 4.77 7.66
C SER A 76 4.44 4.06 8.48
N GLY A 77 3.93 2.96 7.91
CA GLY A 77 2.97 2.06 8.54
C GLY A 77 1.79 1.73 7.62
N GLN A 78 0.81 1.05 8.20
CA GLN A 78 -0.39 0.62 7.49
C GLN A 78 -1.39 1.77 7.36
N TYR A 79 -1.93 1.94 6.16
CA TYR A 79 -3.02 2.84 5.81
C TYR A 79 -4.25 2.01 5.42
N ARG A 80 -5.42 2.49 5.80
CA ARG A 80 -6.70 1.86 5.46
C ARG A 80 -7.64 2.84 4.79
N CYS A 81 -8.35 2.36 3.78
CA CYS A 81 -9.41 3.07 3.10
C CYS A 81 -10.73 2.38 3.47
N VAL A 82 -11.68 3.16 4.00
CA VAL A 82 -13.00 2.70 4.43
C VAL A 82 -14.04 3.40 3.58
N ALA A 83 -14.86 2.62 2.87
CA ALA A 83 -15.91 3.12 2.01
C ALA A 83 -17.27 2.72 2.57
N THR A 84 -18.14 3.71 2.81
CA THR A 84 -19.41 3.52 3.49
C THR A 84 -20.57 4.05 2.63
N ASN A 85 -21.61 3.24 2.44
CA ASN A 85 -22.89 3.63 1.84
C ASN A 85 -24.06 3.09 2.69
N LYS A 86 -25.31 3.45 2.36
CA LYS A 86 -26.53 3.00 3.06
C LYS A 86 -26.69 1.47 3.08
N ALA A 87 -26.11 0.76 2.11
CA ALA A 87 -26.18 -0.70 2.02
C ALA A 87 -25.09 -1.42 2.83
N GLY A 88 -24.03 -0.71 3.27
CA GLY A 88 -22.95 -1.34 4.02
C GLY A 88 -21.64 -0.56 4.00
N GLU A 89 -20.61 -1.22 4.51
CA GLU A 89 -19.25 -0.69 4.63
C GLU A 89 -18.24 -1.75 4.18
N ILE A 90 -17.17 -1.30 3.53
CA ILE A 90 -16.02 -2.12 3.18
C ILE A 90 -14.73 -1.39 3.57
N GLU A 91 -13.67 -2.15 3.80
CA GLU A 91 -12.34 -1.61 4.05
C GLU A 91 -11.25 -2.36 3.27
N CYS A 92 -10.18 -1.65 2.91
CA CYS A 92 -8.95 -2.23 2.38
C CYS A 92 -7.72 -1.60 3.04
N SER A 93 -6.62 -2.36 3.11
CA SER A 93 -5.38 -1.96 3.77
C SER A 93 -4.22 -1.94 2.78
N THR A 94 -3.27 -1.03 3.00
CA THR A 94 -2.01 -0.91 2.26
C THR A 94 -0.89 -0.44 3.18
N ASP A 95 0.37 -0.64 2.81
CA ASP A 95 1.53 -0.26 3.61
C ASP A 95 2.36 0.84 2.95
N LEU A 96 2.81 1.80 3.77
CA LEU A 96 3.79 2.81 3.39
C LEU A 96 5.11 2.52 4.11
N ASN A 97 6.17 2.28 3.35
CA ASN A 97 7.53 2.23 3.86
C ASN A 97 8.25 3.54 3.54
N VAL A 98 8.83 4.18 4.56
CA VAL A 98 9.64 5.40 4.39
C VAL A 98 11.00 5.16 4.98
N ASP A 99 11.96 4.80 4.14
CA ASP A 99 13.33 4.54 4.56
C ASP A 99 14.32 5.33 3.69
N GLU A 100 15.48 5.66 4.27
CA GLU A 100 16.55 6.38 3.55
C GLU A 100 17.40 5.42 2.72
N ARG A 101 17.24 4.11 2.93
CA ARG A 101 17.86 3.09 2.13
C ARG A 101 16.96 2.84 0.94
N LYS A 102 17.55 2.95 -0.26
CA LYS A 102 17.11 2.13 -1.38
C LYS A 102 17.36 0.68 -0.97
N ASP A 103 16.47 0.10 -0.18
CA ASP A 103 16.35 -1.34 -0.21
C ASP A 103 15.90 -1.65 -1.64
N ILE A 104 16.83 -2.27 -2.35
CA ILE A 104 16.63 -2.98 -3.59
C ILE A 104 15.67 -4.13 -3.22
N GLY A 105 14.40 -3.78 -3.00
CA GLY A 105 13.37 -4.62 -2.41
C GLY A 105 12.74 -5.50 -3.48
N GLY A 106 13.49 -6.50 -3.92
CA GLY A 106 13.02 -7.49 -4.87
C GLY A 106 14.04 -8.57 -5.17
N VAL A 107 14.82 -9.01 -4.17
CA VAL A 107 15.39 -10.36 -4.24
C VAL A 107 14.71 -11.17 -3.14
N ASP A 108 13.46 -11.55 -3.43
CA ASP A 108 12.82 -12.74 -2.88
C ASP A 108 13.88 -13.79 -2.57
N GLY A 109 13.93 -14.27 -1.31
CA GLY A 109 14.28 -15.62 -0.83
C GLY A 109 15.32 -16.52 -1.51
N ASP A 110 15.99 -16.12 -2.58
CA ASP A 110 16.64 -16.95 -3.58
C ASP A 110 18.15 -16.71 -3.58
N PHE A 111 18.62 -15.51 -3.19
CA PHE A 111 20.07 -15.24 -3.09
C PHE A 111 20.76 -16.13 -2.04
N ARG A 112 20.08 -16.39 -0.92
CA ARG A 112 20.61 -17.27 0.14
C ARG A 112 20.67 -18.73 -0.30
N ALA A 113 19.75 -19.17 -1.16
CA ALA A 113 19.79 -20.48 -1.80
C ALA A 113 20.86 -20.55 -2.92
N LYS A 114 21.07 -19.46 -3.65
CA LYS A 114 22.04 -19.35 -4.75
C LYS A 114 23.49 -19.37 -4.25
N LEU A 115 23.80 -18.70 -3.14
CA LEU A 115 25.13 -18.76 -2.50
C LEU A 115 25.48 -20.17 -2.01
N LYS A 116 24.49 -20.94 -1.54
CA LYS A 116 24.72 -22.30 -1.06
C LYS A 116 25.00 -23.28 -2.21
N LYS A 117 24.24 -23.19 -3.31
CA LYS A 117 24.46 -23.99 -4.53
C LYS A 117 25.82 -23.76 -5.19
N TYR A 118 26.32 -22.52 -5.22
CA TYR A 118 27.65 -22.23 -5.81
C TYR A 118 28.80 -22.85 -5.00
N ARG A 119 28.69 -22.89 -3.67
CA ARG A 119 29.73 -23.44 -2.80
C ARG A 119 29.81 -24.97 -2.86
N GLU A 120 28.71 -25.64 -3.16
CA GLU A 120 28.68 -27.11 -3.32
C GLU A 120 29.23 -27.56 -4.68
N LYS A 121 29.04 -26.77 -5.75
CA LYS A 121 29.55 -27.10 -7.10
C LYS A 121 31.09 -27.07 -7.20
N GLU A 122 31.74 -26.19 -6.44
CA GLU A 122 33.22 -26.11 -6.33
C GLU A 122 33.81 -27.27 -5.50
N ALA A 123 33.03 -27.88 -4.61
CA ALA A 123 33.48 -29.01 -3.80
C ALA A 123 33.47 -30.34 -4.56
N GLU A 124 32.65 -30.46 -5.63
CA GLU A 124 32.58 -31.64 -6.49
C GLU A 124 33.57 -31.59 -7.66
N SER A 125 33.87 -30.40 -8.23
CA SER A 125 34.84 -30.29 -9.34
C SER A 125 36.29 -30.54 -8.88
N GLY A 126 36.61 -30.24 -7.62
CA GLY A 126 37.93 -30.50 -7.03
C GLY A 126 38.21 -31.96 -6.67
N LYS A 127 37.25 -32.88 -6.83
CA LYS A 127 37.41 -34.32 -6.55
C LYS A 127 37.88 -35.15 -7.74
N LEU A 128 38.07 -34.55 -8.92
CA LEU A 128 38.50 -35.26 -10.14
C LEU A 128 39.95 -34.93 -10.54
N VAL A 129 40.87 -34.85 -9.58
CA VAL A 129 42.32 -34.91 -9.86
C VAL A 129 43.01 -35.72 -8.75
N ARG A 130 42.80 -37.03 -8.75
CA ARG A 130 43.74 -38.05 -8.27
C ARG A 130 43.55 -39.33 -9.06
#